data_AF-A0A7W2F9I4-F1
#
_entry.id   AF-A0A7W2F9I4-F1
#
_cell.length_a   1.000
_cell.length_b   1.000
_cell.length_c   1.000
_cell.angle_alpha   90.00
_cell.angle_beta   90.00
_cell.angle_gamma   90.00
#
_symmetry.space_group_name_H-M   'P 1'
#
loop_
_entity.id
_entity.type
_entity.pdbx_description
1 polymer ?
#
loop_
_entity_poly.entity_id
_entity_poly.type
_entity_poly.pdbx_seq_one_letter_code
_entity_poly.pdbx_strand_id
1 'polypeptide(L)'
;MYKLYLSINEKKLPWSIERCCDQEIAAAAFSDLVNCRDLECADFVAVLEDSHGTLAQHRFTDAIGSPDFWRGRIQDIPWKNAQRRLREGRRQ
;
A
#
# COMPACT_ATOMS: atom_id res chain seq x y z
N MET A 1 7.96 -7.19 -7.87
CA MET A 1 6.53 -7.42 -8.16
C MET A 1 5.75 -7.04 -6.92
N TYR A 2 4.76 -6.17 -7.08
CA TYR A 2 3.90 -5.62 -6.05
C TYR A 2 2.53 -6.32 -6.11
N LYS A 3 1.90 -6.47 -4.95
CA LYS A 3 0.53 -6.96 -4.85
C LYS A 3 -0.29 -6.02 -3.98
N LEU A 4 -1.46 -5.69 -4.47
CA LEU A 4 -2.47 -4.90 -3.81
C LEU A 4 -3.65 -5.83 -3.51
N TYR A 5 -4.18 -5.80 -2.30
CA TYR A 5 -5.40 -6.57 -2.00
C TYR A 5 -6.17 -5.96 -0.83
N LEU A 6 -7.46 -6.28 -0.78
CA LEU A 6 -8.31 -6.02 0.38
C LEU A 6 -8.30 -7.24 1.30
N SER A 7 -8.29 -6.97 2.60
CA SER A 7 -8.52 -7.96 3.64
C SER A 7 -9.62 -7.48 4.59
N ILE A 8 -10.38 -8.42 5.16
CA ILE A 8 -11.41 -8.16 6.18
C ILE A 8 -11.16 -9.14 7.32
N ASN A 9 -11.17 -8.70 8.58
CA ASN A 9 -10.91 -9.58 9.73
C ASN A 9 -9.67 -10.50 9.52
N GLU A 10 -8.56 -9.91 9.04
CA GLU A 10 -7.30 -10.62 8.74
C GLU A 10 -7.37 -11.66 7.60
N LYS A 11 -8.52 -11.83 6.95
CA LYS A 11 -8.70 -12.70 5.78
C LYS A 11 -8.49 -11.93 4.49
N LYS A 12 -7.53 -12.37 3.66
CA LYS A 12 -7.31 -11.83 2.31
C LYS A 12 -8.49 -12.18 1.39
N LEU A 13 -9.00 -11.22 0.65
CA LEU A 13 -10.04 -11.43 -0.34
C LEU A 13 -9.39 -11.80 -1.68
N PRO A 14 -9.58 -13.04 -2.19
CA PRO A 14 -8.86 -13.49 -3.39
C PRO A 14 -9.27 -12.75 -4.67
N TRP A 15 -10.49 -12.23 -4.72
CA TRP A 15 -11.03 -11.50 -5.86
C TRP A 15 -10.54 -10.05 -5.96
N SER A 16 -9.90 -9.51 -4.91
CA SER A 16 -9.37 -8.14 -4.89
C SER A 16 -7.85 -8.08 -5.07
N ILE A 17 -7.20 -9.23 -5.36
CA ILE A 17 -5.74 -9.29 -5.52
C ILE A 17 -5.37 -8.75 -6.90
N GLU A 18 -4.81 -7.55 -6.91
CA GLU A 18 -4.19 -6.96 -8.08
C GLU A 18 -2.66 -7.08 -7.99
N ARG A 19 -2.01 -7.30 -9.12
CA ARG A 19 -0.55 -7.47 -9.19
C ARG A 19 0.03 -6.52 -10.21
N CYS A 20 1.10 -5.83 -9.82
CA CYS A 20 1.78 -4.91 -10.71
C CYS A 20 3.31 -5.06 -10.60
N CYS A 21 4.03 -4.82 -11.68
CA CYS A 21 5.49 -4.81 -11.67
C CYS A 21 6.07 -3.41 -11.44
N ASP A 22 5.26 -2.36 -11.66
CA ASP A 22 5.66 -0.97 -11.58
C ASP A 22 5.27 -0.33 -10.25
N GLN A 23 6.24 0.36 -9.66
CA GLN A 23 6.08 1.03 -8.37
C GLN A 23 5.04 2.16 -8.45
N GLU A 24 5.11 2.97 -9.51
CA GLU A 24 4.24 4.13 -9.69
C GLU A 24 2.78 3.70 -9.91
N ILE A 25 2.57 2.63 -10.68
CA ILE A 25 1.24 2.05 -10.89
C ILE A 25 0.69 1.47 -9.58
N ALA A 26 1.52 0.74 -8.82
CA ALA A 26 1.11 0.20 -7.52
C ALA A 26 0.78 1.32 -6.51
N ALA A 27 1.55 2.42 -6.51
CA ALA A 27 1.28 3.59 -5.69
C ALA A 27 -0.04 4.26 -6.06
N ALA A 28 -0.28 4.47 -7.36
CA ALA A 28 -1.50 5.09 -7.87
C ALA A 28 -2.73 4.23 -7.56
N ALA A 29 -2.66 2.91 -7.78
CA ALA A 29 -3.74 1.99 -7.46
C ALA A 29 -4.04 1.94 -5.96
N PHE A 30 -3.00 1.93 -5.11
CA PHE A 30 -3.19 2.01 -3.66
C PHE A 30 -3.76 3.36 -3.23
N SER A 31 -3.34 4.46 -3.86
CA SER A 31 -3.92 5.79 -3.64
C SER A 31 -5.41 5.83 -3.96
N ASP A 32 -5.80 5.29 -5.11
CA ASP A 32 -7.20 5.23 -5.51
C ASP A 32 -8.01 4.40 -4.51
N LEU A 33 -7.48 3.25 -4.12
CA LEU A 33 -8.10 2.35 -3.15
C LEU A 33 -8.32 3.02 -1.78
N VAL A 34 -7.30 3.67 -1.20
CA VAL A 34 -7.45 4.33 0.12
C VAL A 34 -8.30 5.61 0.08
N ASN A 35 -8.52 6.19 -1.11
CA ASN A 35 -9.42 7.33 -1.27
C ASN A 35 -10.85 6.91 -1.61
N CYS A 36 -11.10 5.62 -1.84
CA CYS A 36 -12.41 5.10 -2.15
C CYS A 36 -13.36 5.25 -0.96
N ARG A 37 -14.35 6.15 -1.10
CA ARG A 37 -15.34 6.43 -0.06
C ARG A 37 -16.31 5.28 0.19
N ASP A 38 -16.50 4.41 -0.80
CA ASP A 38 -17.37 3.24 -0.68
C ASP A 38 -16.86 2.24 0.38
N LEU A 39 -15.56 2.29 0.67
CA LEU A 39 -14.91 1.45 1.67
C LEU A 39 -14.82 2.14 3.05
N GLU A 40 -15.15 3.44 3.16
CA GLU A 40 -15.20 4.15 4.45
C GLU A 40 -16.26 3.53 5.36
N CYS A 41 -15.96 3.38 6.66
CA CYS A 41 -16.78 2.66 7.67
C CYS A 41 -16.87 1.13 7.54
N ALA A 42 -16.33 0.52 6.48
CA ALA A 42 -16.29 -0.94 6.38
C ALA A 42 -14.97 -1.47 6.99
N ASP A 43 -15.01 -2.68 7.57
CA ASP A 43 -13.87 -3.35 8.22
C ASP A 43 -12.82 -3.88 7.21
N PHE A 44 -12.68 -3.17 6.09
CA PHE A 44 -11.69 -3.46 5.09
C PHE A 44 -10.33 -2.90 5.52
N VAL A 45 -9.31 -3.58 5.05
CA VAL A 45 -7.91 -3.20 5.16
C VAL A 45 -7.28 -3.37 3.79
N ALA A 46 -6.91 -2.25 3.17
CA ALA A 46 -6.10 -2.23 1.96
C ALA A 46 -4.64 -2.55 2.32
N VAL A 47 -4.04 -3.49 1.61
CA VAL A 47 -2.65 -3.89 1.85
C VAL A 47 -1.87 -3.84 0.55
N LEU A 48 -0.71 -3.21 0.60
CA LEU A 48 0.30 -3.20 -0.43
C LEU A 48 1.50 -4.01 0.05
N GLU A 49 1.79 -5.13 -0.61
CA GLU A 49 2.96 -5.97 -0.36
C GLU A 49 3.88 -6.02 -1.57
N ASP A 50 5.17 -6.22 -1.32
CA ASP A 50 6.13 -6.64 -2.34
C ASP A 50 6.62 -8.07 -2.05
N SER A 51 7.55 -8.55 -2.87
CA SER A 51 8.21 -9.85 -2.69
C SER A 51 8.97 -9.99 -1.36
N HIS A 52 9.19 -8.91 -0.63
CA HIS A 52 9.94 -8.87 0.63
C HIS A 52 9.04 -8.57 1.85
N GLY A 53 7.73 -8.39 1.68
CA GLY A 53 6.77 -8.17 2.76
C GLY A 53 5.81 -7.00 2.53
N THR A 54 5.05 -6.64 3.56
CA THR A 54 4.11 -5.51 3.52
C THR A 54 4.86 -4.18 3.47
N LEU A 55 4.52 -3.33 2.51
CA LEU A 55 5.04 -1.97 2.36
C LEU A 55 4.13 -0.95 3.04
N ALA A 56 2.82 -1.11 2.86
CA ALA A 56 1.81 -0.23 3.42
C ALA A 56 0.53 -1.01 3.72
N GLN A 57 -0.16 -0.60 4.77
CA GLN A 57 -1.45 -1.15 5.18
C GLN A 57 -2.34 0.00 5.61
N HIS A 58 -3.55 0.09 5.05
CA HIS A 58 -4.54 1.10 5.40
C HIS A 58 -5.84 0.45 5.83
N ARG A 59 -6.28 0.75 7.06
CA ARG A 59 -7.58 0.33 7.57
C ARG A 59 -8.57 1.50 7.43
N PHE A 60 -9.70 1.23 6.79
CA PHE A 60 -10.72 2.26 6.50
C PHE A 60 -11.55 2.67 7.73
N THR A 61 -11.43 1.93 8.83
CA THR A 61 -11.98 2.29 10.14
C THR A 61 -11.02 3.12 10.98
N ASP A 62 -9.79 3.36 10.52
CA ASP A 62 -8.77 4.05 11.29
C ASP A 62 -8.91 5.59 11.21
N ALA A 63 -8.60 6.26 12.32
CA ALA A 63 -8.65 7.70 12.44
C ALA A 63 -7.43 8.38 11.79
N ILE A 64 -7.63 9.64 11.40
CA ILE A 64 -6.55 10.51 10.94
C ILE A 64 -5.50 10.62 12.07
N GLY A 65 -4.26 10.23 11.77
CA GLY A 65 -3.13 10.30 12.72
C GLY A 65 -2.56 8.94 13.10
N SER A 66 -3.25 7.84 12.79
CA SER A 66 -2.69 6.50 13.01
C SER A 66 -1.53 6.19 12.07
N PRO A 67 -0.61 5.30 12.50
CA PRO A 67 0.52 4.88 11.67
C PRO A 67 0.07 4.21 10.36
N ASP A 68 -1.11 3.60 10.35
CA ASP A 68 -1.72 2.91 9.20
C ASP A 68 -2.65 3.82 8.39
N PHE A 69 -2.66 5.13 8.66
CA PHE A 69 -3.44 6.09 7.89
C PHE A 69 -2.64 6.60 6.68
N TRP A 70 -2.94 6.06 5.50
CA TRP A 70 -2.22 6.36 4.26
C TRP A 70 -2.88 7.39 3.35
N ARG A 71 -4.12 7.79 3.64
CA ARG A 71 -4.85 8.77 2.82
C ARG A 71 -4.09 10.11 2.80
N GLY A 72 -3.67 10.54 1.61
CA GLY A 72 -2.84 11.74 1.42
C GLY A 72 -1.35 11.58 1.78
N ARG A 73 -0.90 10.37 2.15
CA ARG A 73 0.47 10.05 2.57
C ARG A 73 1.10 8.93 1.72
N ILE A 74 0.56 8.69 0.53
CA ILE A 74 1.02 7.59 -0.36
C ILE A 74 2.47 7.81 -0.79
N GLN A 75 2.91 9.07 -0.88
CA GLN A 75 4.31 9.40 -1.14
C GLN A 75 5.27 8.97 -0.02
N ASP A 76 4.78 8.74 1.20
CA ASP A 76 5.57 8.31 2.36
C ASP A 76 5.76 6.78 2.41
N ILE A 77 5.20 6.02 1.46
CA ILE A 77 5.31 4.55 1.45
C ILE A 77 6.80 4.17 1.40
N PRO A 78 7.29 3.30 2.31
CA PRO A 78 8.70 2.95 2.41
C PRO A 78 9.10 1.98 1.31
N TRP A 79 9.20 2.48 0.08
CA TRP A 79 9.62 1.71 -1.09
C TRP A 79 11.04 1.19 -0.92
N LYS A 80 11.19 -0.14 -0.76
CA LYS A 80 12.50 -0.79 -0.59
C LYS A 80 13.48 -0.53 -1.74
N ASN A 81 12.98 -0.29 -2.95
CA ASN A 81 13.81 0.00 -4.13
C ASN A 81 14.30 1.47 -4.21
N ALA A 82 13.60 2.42 -3.60
CA ALA A 82 14.06 3.82 -3.55
C ALA A 82 15.34 3.95 -2.70
N GLN A 83 15.45 3.18 -1.61
CA GLN A 83 16.66 3.17 -0.77
C GLN A 83 17.85 2.43 -1.42
N ARG A 84 17.62 1.48 -2.33
CA ARG A 84 18.71 0.75 -3.00
C ARG A 84 19.44 1.63 -4.03
N ARG A 85 18.71 2.44 -4.82
CA ARG A 85 19.34 3.42 -5.72
C ARG A 85 20.14 4.50 -4.98
N LEU A 86 19.72 4.89 -3.77
CA LEU A 86 20.47 5.85 -2.96
C LEU A 86 21.79 5.29 -2.39
N ARG A 87 21.89 3.96 -2.18
CA ARG A 87 23.16 3.33 -1.74
C ARG A 87 24.10 3.04 -2.90
N GLU A 88 23.59 2.72 -4.09
CA GLU A 88 24.43 2.46 -5.27
C GLU A 88 24.89 3.74 -5.98
N GLY A 89 24.26 4.89 -5.72
CA GLY A 89 24.69 6.20 -6.23
C GLY A 89 25.82 6.90 -5.45
N ARG A 90 26.38 6.29 -4.40
CA ARG A 90 27.54 6.83 -3.63
C ARG A 90 28.82 6.00 -3.81
N ARG A 91 29.05 5.50 -5.02
CA ARG A 91 30.38 5.07 -5.48
C ARG A 91 30.60 5.61 -6.89
N GLN A 92 31.01 6.88 -6.97
CA GLN A 92 31.88 7.35 -8.03
C GLN A 92 33.24 7.62 -7.41
#